data_AF-A0A8S3UMI4-F1
#
_entry.id   AF-A0A8S3UMI4-F1
#
_cell.length_a   1.000
_cell.length_b   1.000
_cell.length_c   1.000
_cell.angle_alpha   90.00
_cell.angle_beta   90.00
_cell.angle_gamma   90.00
#
_symmetry.space_group_name_H-M   'P 1'
#
loop_
_entity.id
_entity.type
_entity.pdbx_description
1 polymer ?
#
loop_
_entity_poly.entity_id
_entity_poly.type
_entity_poly.pdbx_seq_one_letter_code
_entity_poly.pdbx_strand_id
1 'polypeptide(L)'
;MTDAELVSFSEVRCPIQNGNKRKRRDVSSFQPVGFLVSITNNGNAFSNKIPIVVYDSSCTNCFLDNGVFICNQKDNICVVKGKCFRLSSSECTSNRVKDDNTSNNLWIIGAVLGAIAACAVVCFLVTKTVKKPWTSKGSWFPSMTDKGHFTNSKDAFSKN
;
A
#
# COMPACT_ATOMS: atom_id res chain seq x y z
N MET A 1 -20.51 26.51 -52.61
CA MET A 1 -19.41 26.27 -51.66
C MET A 1 -19.44 27.44 -50.69
N THR A 2 -20.08 27.27 -49.54
CA THR A 2 -20.10 28.29 -48.48
C THR A 2 -18.92 28.03 -47.57
N ASP A 3 -17.93 28.89 -47.66
CA ASP A 3 -16.76 28.91 -46.79
C ASP A 3 -17.23 29.33 -45.39
N ALA A 4 -16.95 28.50 -44.38
CA ALA A 4 -17.32 28.82 -43.01
C ALA A 4 -16.24 29.74 -42.42
N GLU A 5 -16.51 31.05 -42.45
CA GLU A 5 -15.63 32.04 -41.86
C GLU A 5 -15.54 31.81 -40.34
N LEU A 6 -14.33 31.58 -39.85
CA LEU A 6 -14.07 31.33 -38.44
C LEU A 6 -14.08 32.67 -37.68
N VAL A 7 -15.26 33.07 -37.19
CA VAL A 7 -15.53 34.46 -36.76
C VAL A 7 -14.81 34.89 -35.47
N SER A 8 -14.46 33.96 -34.55
CA SER A 8 -13.74 34.35 -33.33
C SER A 8 -13.24 33.15 -32.53
N PHE A 9 -12.03 33.29 -31.96
CA PHE A 9 -11.56 32.44 -30.86
C PHE A 9 -11.82 33.18 -29.53
N SER A 10 -12.50 32.53 -28.60
CA SER A 10 -12.60 33.01 -27.21
C SER A 10 -12.16 31.90 -26.27
N GLU A 11 -11.31 32.25 -25.29
CA GLU A 11 -10.88 31.32 -24.25
C GLU A 11 -11.94 31.27 -23.14
N VAL A 12 -12.43 30.07 -22.83
CA VAL A 12 -13.39 29.87 -21.74
C VAL A 12 -12.67 29.30 -20.53
N ARG A 13 -12.75 30.00 -19.40
CA ARG A 13 -12.24 29.51 -18.12
C ARG A 13 -13.34 28.80 -17.34
N CYS A 14 -13.22 27.49 -17.22
CA CYS A 14 -14.12 26.69 -16.41
C CYS A 14 -13.58 26.55 -14.98
N PRO A 15 -14.37 26.83 -13.94
CA PRO A 15 -13.97 26.51 -12.58
C PRO A 15 -13.90 25.00 -12.42
N ILE A 16 -12.71 24.48 -12.08
CA ILE A 16 -12.55 23.06 -11.77
C ILE A 16 -13.28 22.82 -10.45
N GLN A 17 -14.43 22.14 -10.52
CA GLN A 17 -15.13 21.69 -9.32
C GLN A 17 -14.25 20.65 -8.64
N ASN A 18 -13.51 21.07 -7.61
CA ASN A 18 -12.80 20.18 -6.71
C ASN A 18 -13.87 19.42 -5.93
N GLY A 19 -14.38 18.34 -6.53
CA GLY A 19 -15.28 17.43 -5.83
C GLY A 19 -14.58 17.00 -4.55
N ASN A 20 -15.31 17.01 -3.43
CA ASN A 20 -14.87 16.57 -2.11
C ASN A 20 -14.50 15.07 -2.12
N LYS A 21 -13.47 14.69 -2.87
CA LYS A 21 -12.85 13.39 -2.79
C LYS A 21 -12.09 13.42 -1.47
N ARG A 22 -12.59 12.68 -0.48
CA ARG A 22 -11.91 12.45 0.79
C ARG A 22 -10.49 11.99 0.48
N LYS A 23 -9.52 12.92 0.59
CA LYS A 23 -8.09 12.59 0.48
C LYS A 23 -7.79 11.62 1.61
N ARG A 24 -7.59 10.34 1.28
CA ARG A 24 -6.89 9.44 2.21
C ARG A 24 -5.51 10.06 2.41
N ARG A 25 -5.13 10.32 3.66
CA ARG A 25 -3.88 11.01 4.02
C ARG A 25 -2.62 10.27 3.54
N ASP A 26 -2.79 9.03 3.09
CA ASP A 26 -1.70 8.13 2.72
C ASP A 26 -1.53 7.99 1.20
N VAL A 27 -2.42 8.58 0.39
CA VAL A 27 -2.31 8.55 -1.07
C VAL A 27 -1.90 9.94 -1.56
N SER A 28 -0.68 10.00 -2.06
CA SER A 28 -0.08 11.19 -2.67
C SER A 28 -1.02 11.88 -3.66
N SER A 29 -1.01 13.22 -3.65
CA SER A 29 -1.95 14.09 -4.36
C SER A 29 -1.84 14.07 -5.90
N PHE A 30 -1.20 13.05 -6.48
CA PHE A 30 -0.94 12.89 -7.92
C PHE A 30 -1.96 11.98 -8.62
N GLN A 31 -3.21 12.00 -8.17
CA GLN A 31 -4.24 11.26 -8.88
C GLN A 31 -4.63 12.05 -10.14
N PRO A 32 -4.58 11.41 -11.32
CA PRO A 32 -5.15 11.97 -12.54
C PRO A 32 -6.59 12.40 -12.30
N VAL A 33 -6.96 13.59 -12.79
CA VAL A 33 -8.31 14.11 -12.68
C VAL A 33 -8.97 14.10 -14.05
N GLY A 34 -10.06 13.36 -14.17
CA GLY A 34 -10.85 13.26 -15.40
C GLY A 34 -12.05 14.20 -15.39
N PHE A 35 -12.34 14.80 -16.54
CA PHE A 35 -13.49 15.67 -16.79
C PHE A 35 -14.22 15.23 -18.06
N LEU A 36 -15.53 15.48 -18.11
CA LEU A 36 -16.32 15.39 -19.32
C LEU A 36 -16.69 16.81 -19.74
N VAL A 37 -16.24 17.24 -20.92
CA VAL A 37 -16.48 18.60 -21.43
C VAL A 37 -17.48 18.54 -22.57
N SER A 38 -18.48 19.42 -22.51
CA SER A 38 -19.44 19.65 -23.59
C SER A 38 -19.64 21.15 -23.78
N ILE A 39 -19.87 21.57 -25.02
CA ILE A 39 -20.00 22.97 -25.41
C ILE A 39 -21.46 23.23 -25.78
N THR A 40 -21.97 24.41 -25.42
CA THR A 40 -23.31 24.87 -25.83
C THR A 40 -23.20 26.27 -26.41
N ASN A 41 -24.01 26.56 -27.43
CA ASN A 41 -24.12 27.91 -28.01
C ASN A 41 -25.26 28.74 -27.42
N ASN A 42 -26.17 28.12 -26.66
CA ASN A 42 -27.40 28.76 -26.18
C ASN A 42 -27.84 28.33 -24.78
N GLY A 43 -27.05 27.51 -24.08
CA GLY A 43 -27.37 26.99 -22.75
C GLY A 43 -28.34 25.79 -22.75
N ASN A 44 -29.01 25.50 -23.87
CA ASN A 44 -30.05 24.47 -23.95
C ASN A 44 -29.61 23.23 -24.73
N ALA A 45 -28.82 23.40 -25.79
CA ALA A 45 -28.28 22.29 -26.59
C ALA A 45 -26.79 22.14 -26.32
N PHE A 46 -26.39 20.97 -25.80
CA PHE A 46 -24.99 20.64 -25.55
C PHE A 46 -24.45 19.71 -26.63
N SER A 47 -23.19 19.90 -26.99
CA SER A 47 -22.44 18.98 -27.84
C SER A 47 -22.26 17.62 -27.16
N ASN A 48 -21.80 16.64 -27.94
CA ASN A 48 -21.27 15.39 -27.38
C ASN A 48 -20.19 15.70 -26.35
N LYS A 49 -20.16 14.89 -25.28
CA LYS A 49 -19.18 15.02 -24.20
C LYS A 49 -17.84 14.43 -24.64
N ILE A 50 -16.77 15.18 -24.45
CA ILE A 50 -15.41 14.76 -24.72
C ILE A 50 -14.71 14.51 -23.37
N PRO A 51 -14.13 13.32 -23.14
CA PRO A 51 -13.36 13.06 -21.94
C PRO A 51 -11.99 13.76 -22.03
N ILE A 52 -11.58 14.39 -20.93
CA ILE A 52 -10.26 15.03 -20.78
C ILE A 52 -9.66 14.55 -19.47
N VAL A 53 -8.36 14.26 -19.46
CA VAL A 53 -7.61 13.92 -18.24
C VAL A 53 -6.49 14.91 -18.02
N VAL A 54 -6.42 15.44 -16.79
CA VAL A 54 -5.32 16.27 -16.32
C VAL A 54 -4.46 15.42 -15.39
N TYR A 55 -3.18 15.28 -15.72
CA TYR A 55 -2.25 14.43 -14.98
C TYR A 55 -0.84 15.04 -14.96
N ASP A 56 -0.03 14.61 -14.00
CA ASP A 56 1.40 14.96 -13.98
C ASP A 56 2.16 13.99 -14.87
N SER A 57 2.64 14.49 -16.02
CA SER A 57 3.39 13.71 -16.99
C SER A 57 4.75 13.24 -16.46
N SER A 58 5.24 13.80 -15.35
CA SER A 58 6.46 13.33 -14.69
C SER A 58 6.21 12.02 -13.94
N CYS A 59 4.97 11.74 -13.53
CA CYS A 59 4.64 10.68 -12.58
C CYS A 59 3.80 9.57 -13.16
N THR A 60 2.90 9.93 -14.06
CA THR A 60 1.92 9.03 -14.64
C THR A 60 1.94 9.13 -16.15
N ASN A 61 1.70 8.02 -16.82
CA ASN A 61 1.37 7.96 -18.23
C ASN A 61 -0.11 7.65 -18.34
N CYS A 62 -0.86 8.52 -19.01
CA CYS A 62 -2.26 8.30 -19.32
C CYS A 62 -2.42 8.14 -20.83
N PHE A 63 -3.15 7.11 -21.25
CA PHE A 63 -3.51 6.87 -22.64
C PHE A 63 -5.00 6.57 -22.75
N LEU A 64 -5.57 6.84 -23.93
CA LEU A 64 -6.98 6.58 -24.23
C LEU A 64 -7.10 5.18 -24.84
N ASP A 65 -7.83 4.29 -24.18
CA ASP A 65 -8.14 2.95 -24.67
C ASP A 65 -9.66 2.77 -24.69
N ASN A 66 -10.23 2.48 -25.85
CA ASN A 66 -11.67 2.30 -26.05
C ASN A 66 -12.56 3.41 -25.43
N GLY A 67 -12.10 4.67 -25.48
CA GLY A 67 -12.82 5.82 -24.92
C GLY A 67 -12.64 6.02 -23.41
N VAL A 68 -11.82 5.20 -22.74
CA VAL A 68 -11.50 5.27 -21.32
C VAL A 68 -10.03 5.66 -21.15
N PHE A 69 -9.75 6.60 -20.25
CA PHE A 69 -8.36 6.92 -19.90
C PHE A 69 -7.81 5.88 -18.92
N ILE A 70 -6.74 5.21 -19.32
CA ILE A 70 -5.96 4.31 -18.47
C ILE A 70 -4.70 5.06 -18.05
N CYS A 71 -4.53 5.24 -16.75
CA CYS A 71 -3.41 5.98 -16.19
C CYS A 71 -2.58 5.08 -15.27
N ASN A 72 -1.32 4.87 -15.64
CA ASN A 72 -0.36 4.08 -14.88
C ASN A 72 0.75 4.95 -14.33
N GLN A 73 1.25 4.63 -13.15
CA GLN A 73 2.45 5.25 -12.61
C GLN A 73 3.67 4.84 -13.44
N LYS A 74 4.62 5.76 -13.64
CA LYS A 74 5.89 5.44 -14.29
C LYS A 74 6.77 4.61 -13.37
N ASP A 75 7.50 3.64 -13.90
CA ASP A 75 8.33 2.73 -13.08
C ASP A 75 9.58 3.41 -12.50
N ASN A 76 10.13 4.40 -13.20
CA ASN A 76 11.40 5.07 -12.85
C ASN A 76 11.22 6.32 -11.98
N ILE A 77 10.22 6.31 -11.09
CA ILE A 77 9.92 7.44 -10.21
C ILE A 77 9.74 6.99 -8.76
N CYS A 78 9.98 7.90 -7.83
CA CYS A 78 9.57 7.75 -6.44
C CYS A 78 8.67 8.92 -6.04
N VAL A 79 7.82 8.69 -5.03
CA VAL A 79 6.95 9.73 -4.49
C VAL A 79 7.36 10.02 -3.05
N VAL A 80 7.81 11.23 -2.80
CA VAL A 80 8.31 11.69 -1.50
C VAL A 80 7.54 12.93 -1.10
N LYS A 81 6.88 12.89 0.06
CA LYS A 81 6.06 14.02 0.59
C LYS A 81 5.02 14.55 -0.41
N GLY A 82 4.42 13.64 -1.19
CA GLY A 82 3.45 14.04 -2.22
C GLY A 82 4.08 14.87 -3.35
N LYS A 83 5.40 14.78 -3.54
CA LYS A 83 6.13 15.23 -4.72
C LYS A 83 6.75 14.03 -5.44
N CYS A 84 6.86 14.13 -6.75
CA CYS A 84 7.24 13.03 -7.60
C CYS A 84 8.59 13.33 -8.23
N PHE A 85 9.51 12.37 -8.09
CA PHE A 85 10.89 12.54 -8.48
C PHE A 85 11.35 11.34 -9.29
N ARG A 86 12.36 11.52 -10.14
CA ARG A 86 13.02 10.40 -10.81
C ARG A 86 13.73 9.53 -9.78
N LEU A 87 13.74 8.22 -10.00
CA LEU A 87 14.35 7.27 -9.06
C LEU A 87 15.84 7.56 -8.77
N SER A 88 16.56 8.15 -9.73
CA SER A 88 17.96 8.56 -9.59
C SER A 88 18.18 9.85 -8.78
N SER A 89 17.11 10.52 -8.34
CA SER A 89 17.22 11.75 -7.54
C SER A 89 17.63 11.46 -6.10
N SER A 90 18.30 12.44 -5.48
CA SER A 90 18.75 12.36 -4.08
C SER A 90 17.60 12.17 -3.09
N GLU A 91 16.42 12.67 -3.44
CA GLU A 91 15.18 12.64 -2.69
C GLU A 91 14.63 11.21 -2.57
N CYS A 92 14.80 10.40 -3.62
CA CYS A 92 14.45 8.99 -3.61
C CYS A 92 15.44 8.16 -2.78
N THR A 93 16.73 8.49 -2.87
CA THR A 93 17.80 7.73 -2.19
C THR A 93 17.84 8.02 -0.69
N SER A 94 17.64 9.26 -0.28
CA SER A 94 17.71 9.67 1.12
C SER A 94 16.63 9.04 2.01
N ASN A 95 15.50 8.59 1.45
CA ASN A 95 14.46 7.90 2.21
C ASN A 95 14.75 6.40 2.40
N ARG A 96 15.56 5.77 1.55
CA ARG A 96 15.97 4.37 1.75
C ARG A 96 16.85 4.19 2.98
N VAL A 97 17.52 5.26 3.42
CA VAL A 97 18.45 5.24 4.56
C VAL A 97 17.72 5.37 5.91
N LYS A 98 16.39 5.60 5.92
CA LYS A 98 15.63 5.77 7.17
C LYS A 98 14.96 4.52 7.74
N ASP A 99 15.09 3.38 7.07
CA ASP A 99 14.54 2.10 7.57
C ASP A 99 15.56 1.25 8.33
N ASP A 100 16.69 1.81 8.76
CA ASP A 100 17.52 1.16 9.78
C ASP A 100 16.96 1.44 11.18
N ASN A 101 15.68 1.10 11.38
CA ASN A 101 15.09 0.87 12.70
C ASN A 101 15.56 -0.49 13.24
N THR A 102 16.86 -0.70 13.19
CA THR A 102 17.55 -1.61 14.11
C THR A 102 17.47 -0.97 15.49
N SER A 103 16.56 -1.43 16.37
CA SER A 103 16.80 -1.52 17.84
C SER A 103 15.61 -1.77 18.77
N ASN A 104 14.39 -2.13 18.34
CA ASN A 104 13.31 -2.37 19.33
C ASN A 104 13.23 -3.80 19.89
N ASN A 105 13.97 -4.76 19.32
CA ASN A 105 13.93 -6.17 19.75
C ASN A 105 15.28 -6.70 20.26
N LEU A 106 16.33 -5.86 20.35
CA LEU A 106 17.64 -6.30 20.88
C LEU A 106 17.55 -6.73 22.35
N TRP A 107 16.68 -6.10 23.13
CA TRP A 107 16.44 -6.48 24.53
C TRP A 107 15.82 -7.88 24.66
N ILE A 108 14.99 -8.32 23.69
CA ILE A 108 14.38 -9.65 23.66
C ILE A 108 15.47 -10.71 23.45
N ILE A 109 16.41 -10.46 22.54
CA ILE A 109 17.56 -11.35 22.29
C ILE A 109 18.41 -11.48 23.56
N GLY A 110 18.66 -10.36 24.26
CA GLY A 110 19.36 -10.36 25.55
C GLY A 110 18.65 -11.18 26.63
N ALA A 111 17.33 -11.04 26.76
CA ALA A 111 16.54 -11.78 27.75
C ALA A 111 16.54 -13.29 27.48
N VAL A 112 16.39 -13.71 26.21
CA VAL A 112 16.36 -15.13 25.83
C VAL A 112 17.72 -15.80 26.07
N LEU A 113 18.82 -15.16 25.68
CA LEU A 113 20.16 -15.72 25.88
C LEU A 113 20.52 -15.81 27.37
N GLY A 114 20.14 -14.81 28.17
CA GLY A 114 20.33 -14.83 29.62
C GLY A 114 19.56 -15.96 30.31
N ALA A 115 18.31 -16.19 29.92
CA ALA A 115 17.49 -17.27 30.48
C ALA A 115 18.04 -18.66 30.13
N ILE A 116 18.49 -18.87 28.88
CA ILE A 116 19.07 -20.16 28.45
C ILE A 116 20.36 -20.45 29.23
N ALA A 117 21.24 -19.46 29.39
CA ALA A 117 22.48 -19.62 30.15
C ALA A 117 22.20 -19.94 31.63
N ALA A 118 21.25 -19.25 32.26
CA ALA A 118 20.85 -19.51 33.64
C ALA A 118 20.29 -20.93 33.81
N CYS A 119 19.40 -21.37 32.91
CA CYS A 119 18.87 -22.73 32.92
C CYS A 119 19.98 -23.79 32.77
N ALA A 120 20.95 -23.58 31.89
CA ALA A 120 22.07 -24.51 31.70
C ALA A 120 22.93 -24.65 32.97
N VAL A 121 23.22 -23.53 33.65
CA VAL A 121 23.98 -23.54 34.92
C VAL A 121 23.20 -24.28 36.01
N VAL A 122 21.89 -24.01 36.15
CA VAL A 122 21.04 -24.71 37.13
C VAL A 122 20.99 -26.21 36.84
N CYS A 123 20.77 -26.62 35.59
CA CYS A 123 20.79 -28.04 35.19
C CYS A 123 22.15 -28.70 35.48
N PHE A 124 23.27 -28.01 35.25
CA PHE A 124 24.60 -28.54 35.56
C PHE A 124 24.81 -28.71 37.08
N LEU A 125 24.35 -27.76 37.89
CA LEU A 125 24.44 -27.86 39.35
C LEU A 125 23.54 -28.97 39.91
N VAL A 126 22.32 -29.13 39.37
CA VAL A 126 21.40 -30.23 39.75
C VAL A 126 22.01 -31.59 39.38
N THR A 127 22.55 -31.75 38.16
CA THR A 127 23.18 -33.02 37.76
C THR A 127 24.45 -33.35 38.56
N LYS A 128 25.19 -32.33 39.05
CA LYS A 128 26.35 -32.54 39.92
C LYS A 128 25.98 -32.87 41.37
N THR A 129 24.90 -32.29 41.90
CA THR A 129 24.43 -32.53 43.27
C THR A 129 23.61 -33.81 43.38
N VAL A 130 22.89 -34.20 42.32
CA VAL A 130 22.21 -35.49 42.20
C VAL A 130 23.19 -36.53 41.69
N LYS A 131 24.25 -36.81 42.47
CA LYS A 131 25.00 -38.06 42.36
C LYS A 131 24.21 -39.17 43.09
N LYS A 132 22.98 -39.43 42.63
CA LYS A 132 22.18 -40.60 43.02
C LYS A 132 21.49 -41.14 41.76
N PRO A 133 21.57 -42.45 41.50
CA PRO A 133 21.05 -43.04 40.27
C PRO A 133 19.54 -42.87 40.20
N TRP A 134 19.04 -42.19 39.17
CA TRP A 134 17.61 -42.16 38.87
C TRP A 134 17.25 -43.46 38.15
N THR A 135 16.61 -44.39 38.86
CA THR A 135 15.78 -45.41 38.23
C THR A 135 14.54 -44.73 37.65
N SER A 136 14.46 -44.71 36.33
CA SER A 136 13.30 -44.25 35.57
C SER A 136 12.08 -45.12 35.86
N LYS A 137 11.03 -44.57 36.47
CA LYS A 137 9.63 -45.01 36.36
C LYS A 137 8.70 -43.84 36.67
N GLY A 138 7.74 -43.57 35.78
CA GLY A 138 6.53 -42.81 36.14
C GLY A 138 6.06 -41.84 35.08
N SER A 139 5.23 -42.34 34.18
CA SER A 139 4.36 -41.59 33.27
C SER A 139 3.41 -40.66 34.00
N TRP A 140 3.27 -39.40 33.58
CA TRP A 140 2.03 -38.61 33.74
C TRP A 140 1.85 -37.73 32.49
N PHE A 141 1.25 -38.30 31.45
CA PHE A 141 0.50 -37.51 30.47
C PHE A 141 -0.85 -37.18 31.10
N PRO A 142 -1.25 -35.91 31.24
CA PRO A 142 -2.66 -35.60 31.35
C PRO A 142 -3.26 -35.64 29.95
N SER A 143 -4.00 -36.71 29.67
CA SER A 143 -5.05 -36.71 28.66
C SER A 143 -6.15 -35.76 29.15
N MET A 144 -6.41 -34.69 28.40
CA MET A 144 -7.61 -33.88 28.57
C MET A 144 -8.28 -33.77 27.21
N THR A 145 -9.10 -34.78 26.92
CA THR A 145 -10.19 -34.68 25.99
C THR A 145 -11.28 -33.81 26.62
N ASP A 146 -11.60 -32.67 26.02
CA ASP A 146 -13.01 -32.27 25.92
C ASP A 146 -13.28 -31.49 24.63
N LYS A 147 -14.49 -31.74 24.11
CA LYS A 147 -14.98 -31.45 22.77
C LYS A 147 -15.38 -29.98 22.65
N GLY A 148 -14.91 -29.33 21.58
CA GLY A 148 -15.41 -28.03 21.13
C GLY A 148 -15.54 -28.03 19.63
N HIS A 149 -16.73 -28.36 19.16
CA HIS A 149 -17.16 -28.25 17.77
C HIS A 149 -16.94 -26.81 17.26
N PHE A 150 -16.04 -26.60 16.31
CA PHE A 150 -16.09 -25.41 15.44
C PHE A 150 -15.71 -25.83 14.02
N THR A 151 -16.69 -25.71 13.15
CA THR A 151 -16.65 -25.96 11.72
C THR A 151 -15.62 -25.03 11.06
N ASN A 152 -14.57 -25.60 10.45
CA ASN A 152 -13.74 -24.85 9.51
C ASN A 152 -14.37 -24.95 8.12
N SER A 153 -15.02 -23.87 7.71
CA SER A 153 -15.34 -23.56 6.33
C SER A 153 -14.02 -23.25 5.61
N LYS A 154 -13.60 -24.20 4.78
CA LYS A 154 -12.69 -23.94 3.67
C LYS A 154 -13.53 -23.47 2.46
N ASP A 155 -12.84 -22.75 1.59
CA ASP A 155 -13.19 -22.46 0.20
C ASP A 155 -14.12 -21.24 0.03
N ALA A 156 -13.54 -20.06 -0.18
CA ALA A 156 -12.95 -19.64 -1.45
C ALA A 156 -13.99 -19.70 -2.58
N PHE A 157 -14.75 -18.62 -2.63
CA PHE A 157 -15.56 -18.16 -3.74
C PHE A 157 -14.66 -17.95 -4.97
N SER A 158 -14.74 -18.84 -5.95
CA SER A 158 -14.24 -18.60 -7.31
C SER A 158 -14.97 -19.50 -8.31
N LYS A 159 -16.04 -18.97 -8.91
CA LYS A 159 -16.46 -19.20 -10.30
C LYS A 159 -17.61 -18.26 -10.65
N ASN A 160 -17.28 -17.22 -11.40
CA ASN A 160 -18.07 -16.71 -12.51
C ASN A 160 -17.09 -16.50 -13.67
#